data_AF-A0A9W9LGH0-F1
#
_entry.id   AF-A0A9W9LGH0-F1
#
_cell.length_a   1.000
_cell.length_b   1.000
_cell.length_c   1.000
_cell.angle_alpha   90.00
_cell.angle_beta   90.00
_cell.angle_gamma   90.00
#
_symmetry.space_group_name_H-M   'P 1'
#
loop_
_entity.id
_entity.type
_entity.pdbx_description
1 polymer ?
#
loop_
_entity_poly.entity_id
_entity_poly.type
_entity_poly.pdbx_seq_one_letter_code
_entity_poly.pdbx_strand_id
1 'polypeptide(L)' 'MPWSPSSITSLTVIVSPLSRTLIRRNAVFLTTIFAGAFAFELSFDTASNKIWDTWNAGRQWKDIKPRYLNKAEEEDDE' A
#
# COMPACT_ATOMS: atom_id res chain seq x y z
N MET A 1 -40.88 -56.81 -26.15
CA MET A 1 -40.30 -55.74 -25.31
C MET A 1 -38.86 -56.13 -24.98
N PRO A 2 -37.85 -55.42 -25.50
CA PRO A 2 -36.47 -55.67 -25.13
C PRO A 2 -35.94 -54.66 -24.12
N TRP A 3 -34.91 -55.09 -23.43
CA TRP A 3 -34.30 -54.64 -22.18
C TRP A 3 -32.98 -53.87 -22.41
N SER A 4 -32.74 -52.84 -21.59
CA SER A 4 -31.46 -52.40 -20.96
C SER A 4 -30.20 -52.00 -21.82
N PRO A 5 -29.10 -51.44 -21.24
CA PRO A 5 -28.83 -49.99 -21.18
C PRO A 5 -27.41 -49.61 -21.71
N SER A 6 -27.28 -48.53 -22.47
CA SER A 6 -25.93 -48.04 -22.81
C SER A 6 -25.94 -46.60 -23.36
N SER A 7 -25.48 -45.66 -22.55
CA SER A 7 -24.35 -44.76 -22.85
C SER A 7 -24.41 -43.52 -21.96
N ILE A 8 -23.69 -43.58 -20.86
CA ILE A 8 -23.19 -42.40 -20.15
C ILE A 8 -22.23 -41.71 -21.12
N THR A 9 -22.57 -40.58 -21.73
CA THR A 9 -21.55 -39.58 -22.11
C THR A 9 -22.14 -38.17 -22.29
N SER A 10 -21.80 -37.33 -21.31
CA SER A 10 -21.35 -35.94 -21.43
C SER A 10 -22.19 -34.94 -22.22
N LEU A 11 -22.85 -34.03 -21.51
CA LEU A 11 -22.80 -32.61 -21.88
C LEU A 11 -22.59 -31.78 -20.61
N THR A 12 -21.31 -31.49 -20.40
CA THR A 12 -20.84 -30.19 -19.94
C THR A 12 -21.42 -29.76 -18.61
N VAL A 13 -20.72 -30.18 -17.57
CA VAL A 13 -20.43 -29.37 -16.38
C VAL A 13 -20.63 -27.88 -16.69
N ILE A 14 -21.80 -27.33 -16.34
CA ILE A 14 -21.96 -25.90 -16.13
C ILE A 14 -21.23 -25.65 -14.80
N VAL A 15 -19.90 -25.73 -14.81
CA VAL A 15 -19.12 -24.95 -13.84
C VAL A 15 -19.38 -23.53 -14.29
N SER A 16 -20.42 -22.97 -13.68
CA SER A 16 -20.82 -21.59 -13.85
C SER A 16 -19.58 -20.70 -13.95
N PRO A 17 -19.54 -19.72 -14.86
CA PRO A 17 -18.46 -18.72 -14.91
C PRO A 17 -18.27 -17.94 -13.58
N LEU A 18 -19.12 -18.22 -12.59
CA LEU A 18 -19.09 -17.75 -11.21
C LEU A 18 -17.73 -17.92 -10.51
N SER A 19 -17.01 -19.03 -10.69
CA SER A 19 -15.68 -19.21 -10.09
C SER A 19 -14.65 -18.19 -10.63
N ARG A 20 -14.77 -17.80 -11.91
CA ARG A 20 -13.87 -16.84 -12.56
C ARG A 20 -14.16 -15.38 -12.16
N THR A 21 -15.41 -15.05 -11.85
CA THR A 21 -15.81 -13.70 -11.40
C THR A 21 -15.50 -13.45 -9.93
N LEU A 22 -15.50 -14.50 -9.09
CA LEU A 22 -15.23 -14.39 -7.65
C LEU A 22 -13.74 -14.26 -7.32
N ILE A 23 -12.84 -14.96 -8.04
CA ILE A 23 -11.37 -14.78 -7.92
C ILE A 23 -10.98 -13.37 -8.39
N ARG A 24 -11.62 -12.86 -9.45
CA ARG A 24 -11.36 -11.50 -9.96
C ARG A 24 -11.71 -10.40 -8.96
N ARG A 25 -12.74 -10.59 -8.12
CA ARG A 25 -13.14 -9.60 -7.10
C ARG A 25 -12.21 -9.60 -5.88
N ASN A 26 -11.64 -10.73 -5.47
CA ASN A 26 -10.66 -10.77 -4.37
C ASN A 26 -9.31 -10.19 -4.76
N ALA A 27 -8.77 -10.56 -5.93
CA ALA A 27 -7.49 -10.02 -6.39
C ALA A 27 -7.56 -8.51 -6.64
N VAL A 28 -8.63 -8.02 -7.28
CA VAL A 28 -8.83 -6.57 -7.48
C VAL A 28 -8.98 -5.83 -6.15
N PHE A 29 -9.69 -6.40 -5.18
CA PHE A 29 -9.84 -5.81 -3.85
C PHE A 29 -8.49 -5.69 -3.12
N LEU A 30 -7.71 -6.78 -3.06
CA LEU A 30 -6.37 -6.76 -2.45
C LEU A 30 -5.43 -5.78 -3.16
N THR A 31 -5.38 -5.81 -4.49
CA THR A 31 -4.52 -4.89 -5.26
C THR A 31 -4.94 -3.44 -5.04
N THR A 32 -6.23 -3.14 -4.95
CA THR A 32 -6.72 -1.79 -4.68
C THR A 32 -6.34 -1.34 -3.28
N ILE A 33 -6.44 -2.22 -2.28
CA ILE A 33 -6.00 -1.93 -0.91
C ILE A 33 -4.50 -1.67 -0.88
N PHE A 34 -3.67 -2.49 -1.52
CA PHE A 34 -2.23 -2.28 -1.52
C PHE A 34 -1.82 -1.03 -2.29
N ALA A 35 -2.40 -0.79 -3.47
CA ALA A 35 -2.14 0.43 -4.23
C ALA A 35 -2.58 1.68 -3.45
N GLY A 36 -3.75 1.61 -2.81
CA GLY A 36 -4.28 2.68 -1.96
C GLY A 36 -3.41 2.92 -0.73
N ALA A 37 -2.98 1.85 -0.05
CA ALA A 37 -2.11 1.93 1.12
C ALA A 37 -0.75 2.55 0.76
N PHE A 38 -0.13 2.15 -0.35
CA PHE A 38 1.14 2.73 -0.81
C PHE A 38 1.00 4.22 -1.16
N ALA A 39 -0.04 4.58 -1.90
CA ALA A 39 -0.30 5.98 -2.23
C ALA A 39 -0.62 6.81 -0.97
N PHE A 40 -1.36 6.23 -0.03
CA PHE A 40 -1.68 6.85 1.25
C PHE A 40 -0.44 7.02 2.13
N GLU A 41 0.43 6.01 2.24
CA GLU A 41 1.68 6.07 3.01
C GLU A 41 2.56 7.24 2.54
N LEU A 42 2.83 7.34 1.25
CA LEU A 42 3.65 8.42 0.68
C LEU A 42 3.08 9.81 0.97
N SER A 43 1.77 9.95 0.78
CA SER A 43 1.08 11.24 0.97
C SER A 43 0.92 11.60 2.44
N PHE A 44 0.60 10.61 3.29
CA PHE A 44 0.42 10.79 4.72
C PHE A 44 1.73 11.11 5.42
N ASP A 45 2.84 10.44 5.09
CA ASP A 45 4.15 10.74 5.67
C ASP A 45 4.57 12.19 5.34
N THR A 46 4.52 12.56 4.06
CA THR A 46 4.88 13.90 3.61
C THR A 46 4.00 14.98 4.27
N ALA A 47 2.69 14.77 4.31
CA ALA A 47 1.75 15.73 4.88
C ALA A 47 1.93 15.86 6.40
N SER A 48 2.04 14.73 7.10
CA SER A 48 2.20 14.69 8.55
C SER A 48 3.51 15.34 8.98
N ASN A 49 4.62 15.04 8.29
CA ASN A 49 5.91 15.68 8.53
C ASN A 49 5.83 17.19 8.30
N LYS A 50 5.20 17.64 7.21
CA LYS A 50 5.04 19.09 6.96
C LYS A 50 4.23 19.80 8.04
N ILE A 51 3.15 19.17 8.51
CA ILE A 51 2.32 19.71 9.59
C ILE A 51 3.16 19.82 10.87
N TRP A 52 3.86 18.74 11.22
CA TRP A 52 4.73 18.69 12.39
C TRP A 52 5.83 19.75 12.33
N ASP A 53 6.49 19.89 11.18
CA ASP A 53 7.56 20.84 10.94
C ASP A 53 7.10 22.28 11.11
N THR A 54 5.90 22.58 10.61
CA THR A 54 5.31 23.93 10.71
C THR A 54 4.96 24.26 12.16
N TRP A 55 4.41 23.29 12.89
CA TRP A 55 4.05 23.48 14.31
C TRP A 55 5.25 23.57 15.25
N ASN A 56 6.34 22.86 14.93
CA ASN A 56 7.54 22.83 15.76
C ASN A 56 8.69 23.66 15.18
N ALA A 57 8.38 24.60 14.28
CA ALA A 57 9.36 25.48 13.67
C ALA A 57 10.21 26.20 14.75
N GLY A 58 11.52 26.22 14.56
CA GLY A 58 12.47 26.87 15.46
C GLY A 58 12.84 26.04 16.70
N ARG A 59 12.19 24.89 16.94
CA ARG A 59 12.53 23.96 18.03
C ARG A 59 13.13 22.65 17.54
N GLN A 60 13.07 22.39 16.24
CA GLN A 60 13.60 21.16 15.67
C GLN A 60 15.11 21.21 15.58
N TRP A 61 15.76 20.06 15.76
CA TRP A 61 17.22 19.95 15.61
C TRP A 61 17.70 20.53 14.28
N LYS A 62 16.98 20.29 13.18
CA LYS A 62 17.33 20.83 11.86
C LYS A 62 17.35 22.37 11.79
N ASP A 63 16.57 23.04 12.62
CA ASP A 63 16.50 24.50 12.68
C ASP A 63 17.61 25.09 13.59
N ILE A 64 17.99 24.36 14.65
CA ILE A 64 18.95 24.84 15.66
C ILE A 64 20.38 24.33 15.42
N LYS A 65 20.56 23.21 14.71
CA LYS A 65 21.86 22.58 14.41
C LYS A 65 22.89 23.55 13.83
N PRO A 66 22.56 24.46 12.88
CA PRO A 66 23.56 25.38 12.33
C PRO A 66 24.25 26.25 13.39
N ARG A 67 23.53 26.59 14.48
CA ARG A 67 24.08 27.41 15.56
C ARG A 67 25.16 26.67 16.37
N TYR A 68 25.06 25.34 16.45
CA TYR A 68 26.00 24.51 17.21
C TYR A 68 27.21 24.09 16.37
N LEU A 69 27.03 23.88 15.07
CA LEU A 69 28.15 23.60 14.17
C LEU A 69 29.06 24.82 14.02
N ASN A 70 28.50 26.01 13.79
CA ASN A 70 29.31 27.23 13.69
C ASN A 70 30.06 27.52 14.99
N LYS A 71 29.42 27.30 16.14
CA LYS A 71 30.08 27.47 17.45
C LYS A 71 31.23 26.48 17.66
N ALA A 72 31.11 25.25 17.17
CA ALA A 72 32.20 24.28 17.25
C ALA A 72 33.37 24.64 16.32
N GLU A 73 33.08 25.18 15.12
CA GLU A 73 34.12 25.67 14.21
C GLU A 73 34.85 26.91 14.80
N GLU A 74 34.12 27.83 15.42
CA GLU A 74 34.69 29.00 16.12
C GLU A 74 35.56 28.61 17.33
N GLU A 75 35.24 27.52 18.04
CA GLU A 75 36.03 27.01 19.19
C GLU A 75 37.31 26.25 18.75
N ASP A 76 37.36 25.67 17.55
CA ASP A 76 38.54 24.96 17.02
C ASP A 76 39.57 25.92 16.37
N ASP A 77 39.15 27.14 15.97
CA ASP A 77 39.98 28.17 15.35
C ASP A 77 40.61 29.17 16.37
N GLU A 78 40.29 29.08 17.67
CA GLU A 78 40.92 29.81 18.81
C GLU A 78 42.00 28.96 19.52
#